data_AF-A0A5K0Y2I5-F1
#
_entry.id   AF-A0A5K0Y2I5-F1
#
_cell.length_a   1.000
_cell.length_b   1.000
_cell.length_c   1.000
_cell.angle_alpha   90.00
_cell.angle_beta   90.00
_cell.angle_gamma   90.00
#
_symmetry.space_group_name_H-M   'P 1'
#
loop_
_entity.id
_entity.type
_entity.pdbx_description
1 polymer ?
#
loop_
_entity_poly.entity_id
_entity_poly.type
_entity_poly.pdbx_seq_one_letter_code
_entity_poly.pdbx_strand_id
1 'polypeptide(L)'
;VTLQMEPMFKRSITNEAGSDSGFEDHIERFGRSTEFGDVTWYPSQGKVVHRVDVRVPLSEPGNGQNDASPFRAQSSSMVVSTRKT
;
A
#
# COMPACT_ATOMS: atom_id res chain seq x y z
N VAL A 1 -9.64 27.60 -16.70
CA VAL A 1 -10.31 26.57 -15.86
C VAL A 1 -10.02 26.91 -14.41
N THR A 2 -11.02 26.79 -13.52
CA THR A 2 -10.90 27.06 -12.08
C THR A 2 -11.49 25.88 -11.31
N LEU A 3 -10.80 25.39 -10.28
CA LEU A 3 -11.22 24.26 -9.45
C LEU A 3 -11.50 24.72 -8.01
N GLN A 4 -12.48 24.11 -7.34
CA GLN A 4 -12.71 24.33 -5.91
C GLN A 4 -11.77 23.46 -5.06
N MET A 5 -11.35 23.98 -3.90
CA MET A 5 -10.46 23.30 -2.97
C MET A 5 -11.22 22.75 -1.77
N GLU A 6 -10.83 21.55 -1.36
CA GLU A 6 -11.26 20.92 -0.09
C GLU A 6 -10.30 21.32 1.07
N PRO A 7 -10.77 21.27 2.33
CA PRO A 7 -9.90 21.46 3.49
C PRO A 7 -8.75 20.45 3.53
N MET A 8 -7.56 20.90 3.96
CA MET A 8 -6.41 20.02 4.15
C MET A 8 -6.61 19.05 5.32
N PHE A 9 -6.05 17.85 5.19
CA PHE A 9 -6.10 16.80 6.21
C PHE A 9 -4.78 16.02 6.27
N LYS A 10 -4.53 15.34 7.39
CA LYS A 10 -3.42 14.39 7.54
C LYS A 10 -3.89 12.99 7.19
N ARG A 11 -2.97 12.17 6.66
CA ARG A 11 -3.19 10.75 6.35
C ARG A 11 -2.22 9.87 7.14
N SER A 12 -2.70 8.70 7.55
CA SER A 12 -1.85 7.61 8.04
C SER A 12 -1.76 6.56 6.94
N ILE A 13 -0.54 6.09 6.68
CA ILE A 13 -0.25 5.13 5.62
C ILE A 13 0.49 3.94 6.23
N THR A 14 0.03 2.74 5.94
CA THR A 14 0.67 1.48 6.34
C THR A 14 0.65 0.51 5.17
N ASN A 15 1.78 -0.14 4.90
CA ASN A 15 1.93 -1.11 3.82
C ASN A 15 1.93 -2.54 4.39
N GLU A 16 0.82 -3.24 4.19
CA GLU A 16 0.62 -4.60 4.67
C GLU A 16 0.91 -5.61 3.56
N ALA A 17 2.03 -6.32 3.72
CA ALA A 17 2.47 -7.37 2.81
C ALA A 17 1.90 -8.74 3.23
N GLY A 18 1.30 -9.48 2.29
CA GLY A 18 0.78 -10.82 2.51
C GLY A 18 0.85 -11.71 1.27
N SER A 19 0.45 -12.97 1.42
CA SER A 19 0.25 -13.86 0.26
C SER A 19 -0.90 -13.35 -0.61
N ASP A 20 -0.79 -13.53 -1.92
CA ASP A 20 -1.89 -13.26 -2.86
C ASP A 20 -2.90 -14.42 -2.98
N SER A 21 -2.80 -15.45 -2.12
CA SER A 21 -3.79 -16.53 -2.04
C SER A 21 -5.17 -15.99 -1.66
N GLY A 22 -6.17 -16.16 -2.53
CA GLY A 22 -7.52 -15.63 -2.34
C GLY A 22 -7.59 -14.11 -2.40
N PHE A 23 -6.67 -13.47 -3.12
CA PHE A 23 -6.63 -12.01 -3.28
C PHE A 23 -7.96 -11.47 -3.85
N GLU A 24 -8.51 -12.17 -4.85
CA GLU A 24 -9.78 -11.88 -5.50
C GLU A 24 -10.98 -11.84 -4.53
N ASP A 25 -10.96 -12.67 -3.49
CA ASP A 25 -12.02 -12.73 -2.48
C ASP A 25 -11.93 -11.60 -1.45
N HIS A 26 -10.74 -11.00 -1.30
CA HIS A 26 -10.46 -10.00 -0.27
C HIS A 26 -10.42 -8.56 -0.80
N ILE A 27 -10.11 -8.36 -2.08
CA ILE A 27 -9.89 -7.02 -2.66
C ILE A 27 -11.13 -6.11 -2.55
N GLU A 28 -12.33 -6.65 -2.71
CA GLU A 28 -13.56 -5.87 -2.55
C GLU A 28 -13.72 -5.37 -1.11
N ARG A 29 -13.49 -6.26 -0.12
CA ARG A 29 -13.58 -5.92 1.30
C ARG A 29 -12.55 -4.87 1.68
N PHE A 30 -11.32 -5.03 1.18
CA PHE A 30 -10.27 -4.04 1.36
C PHE A 30 -10.70 -2.67 0.81
N GLY A 31 -11.16 -2.61 -0.44
CA GLY A 31 -11.61 -1.36 -1.06
C GLY A 31 -12.75 -0.64 -0.32
N ARG A 32 -13.59 -1.38 0.44
CA ARG A 32 -14.63 -0.80 1.30
C ARG A 32 -14.12 -0.31 2.65
N SER A 33 -12.97 -0.81 3.10
CA SER A 33 -12.40 -0.53 4.43
C SER A 33 -11.47 0.69 4.47
N THR A 34 -11.05 1.20 3.31
CA THR A 34 -10.00 2.23 3.18
C THR A 34 -10.47 3.35 2.26
N GLU A 35 -10.21 4.61 2.64
CA GLU A 35 -10.67 5.76 1.86
C GLU A 35 -9.77 6.01 0.64
N PHE A 36 -8.46 5.81 0.80
CA PHE A 36 -7.46 6.08 -0.25
C PHE A 36 -6.53 4.90 -0.51
N GLY A 37 -6.99 3.69 -0.20
CA GLY A 37 -6.14 2.52 -0.30
C GLY A 37 -5.69 2.21 -1.72
N ASP A 38 -4.60 1.47 -1.79
CA ASP A 38 -3.94 1.07 -3.03
C ASP A 38 -3.46 -0.37 -2.90
N VAL A 39 -3.23 -1.03 -4.02
CA VAL A 39 -2.73 -2.41 -4.06
C VAL A 39 -1.59 -2.54 -5.05
N THR A 40 -0.47 -3.06 -4.57
CA THR A 40 0.64 -3.50 -5.42
C THR A 40 0.72 -5.02 -5.42
N TRP A 41 0.47 -5.63 -6.58
CA TRP A 41 0.54 -7.07 -6.75
C TRP A 41 1.87 -7.51 -7.36
N TYR A 42 2.51 -8.53 -6.77
CA TYR A 42 3.72 -9.18 -7.24
C TYR A 42 3.45 -10.66 -7.56
N PRO A 43 2.82 -10.99 -8.70
CA PRO A 43 2.38 -12.35 -9.01
C PRO A 43 3.51 -13.39 -9.00
N SER A 44 4.70 -13.04 -9.51
CA SER A 44 5.86 -13.94 -9.54
C SER A 44 6.44 -14.26 -8.16
N GLN A 45 5.97 -13.56 -7.12
CA GLN A 45 6.36 -13.73 -5.73
C GLN A 45 5.23 -14.32 -4.86
N GLY A 46 4.05 -14.57 -5.44
CA GLY A 46 2.87 -15.01 -4.69
C GLY A 46 2.46 -14.02 -3.59
N LYS A 47 2.63 -12.71 -3.86
CA LYS A 47 2.58 -11.65 -2.84
C LYS A 47 1.77 -10.47 -3.31
N VAL A 48 0.96 -9.93 -2.40
CA VAL A 48 0.26 -8.66 -2.56
C VAL A 48 0.61 -7.71 -1.41
N VAL A 49 0.68 -6.41 -1.70
CA VAL A 49 0.86 -5.36 -0.70
C VAL A 49 -0.36 -4.45 -0.74
N HIS A 50 -1.07 -4.39 0.39
CA HIS A 50 -2.19 -3.47 0.59
C HIS A 50 -1.67 -2.21 1.27
N ARG A 51 -1.96 -1.05 0.70
CA ARG A 51 -1.67 0.24 1.32
C ARG A 51 -2.92 0.72 2.05
N VAL A 52 -2.94 0.53 3.37
CA VAL A 52 -3.97 1.08 4.24
C VAL A 52 -3.73 2.58 4.35
N ASP A 53 -4.69 3.38 3.90
CA ASP A 53 -4.52 4.81 3.75
C ASP A 53 -5.80 5.55 4.14
N VAL A 54 -5.76 6.16 5.32
CA VAL A 54 -6.93 6.71 5.99
C VAL A 54 -6.63 8.12 6.49
N ARG A 55 -7.68 8.96 6.57
CA ARG A 55 -7.57 10.25 7.25
C ARG A 55 -7.33 10.06 8.74
N VAL A 56 -6.54 10.96 9.30
CA VAL A 56 -6.33 11.06 10.76
C VAL A 56 -6.42 12.52 11.21
N PRO A 57 -6.71 12.77 12.49
CA PRO A 57 -6.67 14.12 13.05
C PRO A 57 -5.31 14.80 12.83
N LEU A 58 -5.30 16.13 12.69
CA LEU A 58 -4.06 16.90 12.54
C LEU A 58 -3.14 16.79 13.77
N SER A 59 -3.71 16.48 14.94
CA SER A 59 -2.99 16.25 16.19
C SER A 59 -2.29 14.90 16.26
N GLU A 60 -2.61 13.96 15.36
CA GLU A 60 -2.01 12.62 15.36
C GLU A 60 -0.49 12.77 15.13
N PRO A 61 0.39 12.23 15.98
CA PRO A 61 1.83 12.30 15.74
C PRO A 61 2.24 11.45 14.53
N GLY A 62 3.41 11.73 13.96
CA GLY A 62 4.04 10.82 12.99
C GLY A 62 5.05 9.92 13.70
N ASN A 63 5.26 8.71 13.19
CA ASN A 63 6.31 7.80 13.68
C ASN A 63 7.61 7.86 12.84
N GLY A 64 7.63 8.62 11.75
CA GLY A 64 8.81 8.78 10.88
C GLY A 64 9.21 7.51 10.11
N GLN A 65 8.35 6.49 10.05
CA GLN A 65 8.66 5.23 9.39
C GLN A 65 8.12 5.23 7.95
N ASN A 66 8.99 4.95 6.98
CA ASN A 66 8.59 4.62 5.62
C ASN A 66 8.70 3.10 5.44
N ASP A 67 7.58 2.41 5.33
CA ASP A 67 7.47 0.95 5.20
C ASP A 67 7.22 0.45 3.77
N ALA A 68 7.31 1.32 2.77
CA ALA A 68 7.01 0.96 1.39
C ALA A 68 8.05 -0.02 0.82
N SER A 69 7.55 -1.15 0.27
CA SER A 69 8.36 -2.26 -0.25
C SER A 69 9.43 -1.87 -1.28
N PRO A 70 9.19 -0.93 -2.22
CA PRO A 70 10.19 -0.54 -3.21
C PRO A 70 11.44 0.15 -2.63
N PHE A 71 11.35 0.71 -1.42
CA PHE A 71 12.46 1.42 -0.77
C PHE A 71 13.17 0.57 0.30
N ARG A 72 12.86 -0.73 0.35
CA ARG A 72 13.54 -1.69 1.23
C ARG A 72 14.62 -2.46 0.49
N ALA A 73 15.64 -2.88 1.22
CA ALA A 73 16.64 -3.81 0.69
C ALA A 73 15.94 -5.11 0.26
N GLN A 74 16.23 -5.56 -0.96
CA GLN A 74 15.71 -6.81 -1.51
C GLN A 74 16.83 -7.83 -1.64
N SER A 75 16.53 -9.11 -1.45
CA SER A 75 17.52 -10.17 -1.67
C SER A 75 17.87 -10.27 -3.15
N SER A 76 19.12 -10.62 -3.45
CA SER A 76 19.57 -10.86 -4.84
C SER A 76 18.75 -11.97 -5.51
N SER A 77 18.35 -13.00 -4.76
CA SER A 77 17.47 -14.07 -5.26
C SER A 77 16.10 -13.56 -5.71
N MET A 78 15.47 -12.67 -4.94
CA MET A 78 14.20 -12.05 -5.27
C MET A 78 14.31 -11.14 -6.50
N VAL A 79 15.39 -10.35 -6.57
CA VAL A 79 15.70 -9.50 -7.73
C VAL A 79 15.96 -10.33 -8.99
N VAL A 80 16.56 -11.52 -8.87
CA VAL A 80 16.75 -12.43 -10.01
C VAL A 80 15.42 -13.08 -10.42
N SER A 81 14.58 -13.47 -9.46
CA SER A 81 13.26 -14.06 -9.72
C SER A 81 12.34 -13.13 -10.51
N THR A 82 12.44 -11.80 -10.32
CA THR A 82 11.64 -10.81 -11.07
C THR A 82 12.16 -10.54 -12.48
N ARG A 83 13.40 -10.94 -12.82
CA ARG A 83 14.00 -10.72 -14.15
C ARG A 83 13.69 -11.83 -15.16
N LYS A 84 13.16 -12.98 -14.72
CA LYS A 84 12.81 -14.08 -15.62
C LYS A 84 11.47 -13.79 -16.29
N THR A 85 11.54 -13.12 -17.43
CA THR A 85 10.54 -13.13 -18.51
C THR A 85 10.83 -14.25 -19.48
#